data_AF-A0A2V5NWT2-F1
#
_entry.id   AF-A0A2V5NWT2-F1
#
_cell.length_a   1.000
_cell.length_b   1.000
_cell.length_c   1.000
_cell.angle_alpha   90.00
_cell.angle_beta   90.00
_cell.angle_gamma   90.00
#
_symmetry.space_group_name_H-M   'P 1'
#
loop_
_entity.id
_entity.type
_entity.pdbx_description
1 polymer ?
#
loop_
_entity_poly.entity_id
_entity_poly.type
_entity_poly.pdbx_seq_one_letter_code
_entity_poly.pdbx_strand_id
1 'polypeptide(L)'
;MSTNSESPLDRLWKEYGSAFRDFDDLTLARWLAQTLGQLSGRAWRLSHPLLGAYRLAAQLAHERQIWLKRFATPPAAYREAPCCRAPLLPLFTRDVLDSGLICQHCSDTCVPFEEIPAELQEEVRSWAQEYSPLHAIAHWDDAQRQGAADYDRKLDESADDVEGLLAVAGKRIVPRFLEHYPAVVWEDQDECLEVRPEDIEL
;
A
#
# COMPACT_ATOMS: atom_id res chain seq x y z
N MET A 1 -17.65 -3.67 -25.15
CA MET A 1 -17.50 -2.64 -24.11
C MET A 1 -18.18 -3.17 -22.88
N SER A 2 -17.44 -3.82 -21.99
CA SER A 2 -17.94 -4.28 -20.71
C SER A 2 -18.32 -3.06 -19.87
N THR A 3 -19.61 -2.92 -19.60
CA THR A 3 -20.12 -2.03 -18.57
C THR A 3 -19.59 -2.53 -17.22
N ASN A 4 -18.42 -2.06 -16.79
CA ASN A 4 -17.98 -2.23 -15.41
C ASN A 4 -18.97 -1.46 -14.54
N SER A 5 -19.98 -2.17 -14.02
CA SER A 5 -20.80 -1.67 -12.95
C SER A 5 -19.87 -1.44 -11.76
N GLU A 6 -19.66 -0.18 -11.37
CA GLU A 6 -18.91 0.14 -10.15
C GLU A 6 -19.45 -0.65 -8.98
N SER A 7 -18.53 -1.36 -8.30
CA SER A 7 -18.86 -2.11 -7.11
C SER A 7 -19.41 -1.15 -6.04
N PRO A 8 -20.21 -1.63 -5.07
CA PRO A 8 -20.64 -0.82 -3.94
C PRO A 8 -19.47 -0.14 -3.22
N LEU A 9 -18.33 -0.83 -3.12
CA LEU A 9 -17.11 -0.32 -2.50
C LEU A 9 -16.49 0.84 -3.30
N ASP A 10 -16.45 0.74 -4.63
CA ASP A 10 -15.95 1.83 -5.49
C ASP A 10 -16.78 3.10 -5.32
N ARG A 11 -18.11 2.95 -5.23
CA ARG A 11 -19.01 4.09 -5.01
C ARG A 11 -18.79 4.73 -3.65
N LEU A 12 -18.58 3.92 -2.61
CA LEU A 12 -18.30 4.41 -1.27
C LEU A 12 -16.99 5.19 -1.22
N TRP A 13 -15.93 4.68 -1.86
CA TRP A 13 -14.66 5.41 -1.94
C TRP A 13 -14.79 6.72 -2.70
N LYS A 14 -15.58 6.76 -3.79
CA LYS A 14 -15.89 8.02 -4.47
C LYS A 14 -16.64 8.99 -3.58
N GLU A 15 -17.59 8.51 -2.80
CA GLU A 15 -18.32 9.33 -1.82
C GLU A 15 -17.37 9.92 -0.79
N TYR A 16 -16.47 9.13 -0.20
CA TYR A 16 -15.46 9.62 0.74
C TYR A 16 -14.51 10.66 0.11
N GLY A 17 -14.18 10.49 -1.17
CA GLY A 17 -13.40 11.47 -1.92
C GLY A 17 -14.12 12.80 -2.20
N SER A 18 -15.44 12.90 -1.97
CA SER A 18 -16.21 14.14 -2.22
C SER A 18 -15.69 15.35 -1.47
N ALA A 19 -15.23 15.17 -0.22
CA ALA A 19 -14.68 16.25 0.59
C ALA A 19 -13.50 16.98 -0.08
N PHE A 20 -12.70 16.27 -0.89
CA PHE A 20 -11.57 16.84 -1.62
C PHE A 20 -11.95 17.39 -3.00
N ARG A 21 -13.10 17.00 -3.56
CA ARG A 21 -13.60 17.52 -4.84
C ARG A 21 -13.99 18.99 -4.74
N ASP A 22 -14.46 19.41 -3.56
CA ASP A 22 -14.81 20.81 -3.30
C ASP A 22 -13.59 21.72 -3.09
N PHE A 23 -12.39 21.15 -2.90
CA PHE A 23 -11.16 21.93 -2.79
C PHE A 23 -10.75 22.48 -4.17
N ASP A 24 -10.44 23.77 -4.22
CA ASP A 24 -9.70 24.32 -5.36
C ASP A 24 -8.28 23.71 -5.44
N ASP A 25 -7.61 23.89 -6.58
CA ASP A 25 -6.30 23.27 -6.84
C ASP A 25 -5.23 23.69 -5.82
N LEU A 26 -5.26 24.95 -5.35
CA LEU A 26 -4.29 25.48 -4.40
C LEU A 26 -4.54 24.92 -2.99
N THR A 27 -5.80 24.85 -2.58
CA THR A 27 -6.21 24.25 -1.29
C THR A 27 -5.84 22.77 -1.25
N LEU A 28 -6.12 22.02 -2.32
CA LEU A 28 -5.72 20.61 -2.44
C LEU A 28 -4.19 20.44 -2.42
N ALA A 29 -3.45 21.26 -3.16
CA ALA A 29 -1.99 21.23 -3.18
C ALA A 29 -1.38 21.46 -1.79
N ARG A 30 -1.89 22.47 -1.06
CA ARG A 30 -1.42 22.80 0.29
C ARG A 30 -1.74 21.69 1.28
N TRP A 31 -2.96 21.14 1.22
CA TRP A 31 -3.38 20.05 2.09
C TRP A 31 -2.47 18.83 1.88
N LEU A 32 -2.22 18.44 0.63
CA LEU A 32 -1.33 17.30 0.32
C LEU A 32 0.10 17.53 0.79
N ALA A 33 0.66 18.72 0.54
CA ALA A 33 2.02 19.06 0.98
C ALA A 33 2.14 19.06 2.51
N GLN A 34 1.16 19.61 3.20
CA GLN A 34 1.13 19.62 4.66
C GLN A 34 1.00 18.20 5.24
N THR A 35 0.10 17.39 4.69
CA THR A 35 -0.12 16.01 5.15
C THR A 35 1.12 15.15 4.91
N LEU A 36 1.79 15.25 3.76
CA LEU A 36 3.10 14.61 3.53
C LEU A 36 4.12 14.98 4.61
N GLY A 37 4.14 16.25 5.02
CA GLY A 37 4.98 16.71 6.12
C GLY A 37 4.71 15.92 7.41
N GLN A 38 3.44 15.67 7.74
CA GLN A 38 3.03 14.89 8.92
C GLN A 38 3.37 13.39 8.82
N LEU A 39 3.43 12.84 7.60
CA LEU A 39 3.76 11.43 7.39
C LEU A 39 5.26 11.13 7.59
N SER A 40 6.11 12.15 7.54
CA SER A 40 7.56 11.97 7.55
C SER A 40 8.07 11.30 8.83
N GLY A 41 9.07 10.44 8.69
CA GLY A 41 9.79 9.77 9.77
C GLY A 41 9.11 8.50 10.29
N ARG A 42 8.08 7.98 9.62
CA ARG A 42 7.33 6.80 10.09
C ARG A 42 7.00 5.82 8.97
N ALA A 43 6.97 4.55 9.34
CA ALA A 43 6.34 3.48 8.58
C ALA A 43 4.85 3.44 8.94
N TRP A 44 3.97 3.69 7.98
CA TRP A 44 2.53 3.79 8.20
C TRP A 44 1.82 2.54 7.73
N ARG A 45 0.93 2.04 8.57
CA ARG A 45 -0.10 1.09 8.16
C ARG A 45 -0.98 1.71 7.08
N LEU A 46 -1.29 0.94 6.04
CA LEU A 46 -2.20 1.36 4.98
C LEU A 46 -3.61 1.63 5.54
N SER A 47 -4.02 0.87 6.56
CA SER A 47 -5.29 1.04 7.28
C SER A 47 -5.41 2.35 8.07
N HIS A 48 -4.32 3.11 8.26
CA HIS A 48 -4.35 4.31 9.08
C HIS A 48 -5.28 5.38 8.46
N PRO A 49 -6.25 5.96 9.20
CA PRO A 49 -7.26 6.87 8.63
C PRO A 49 -6.69 8.09 7.89
N LEU A 50 -5.58 8.65 8.38
CA LEU A 50 -4.89 9.74 7.70
C LEU A 50 -4.31 9.33 6.34
N LEU A 51 -3.83 8.08 6.21
CA LEU A 51 -3.33 7.54 4.94
C LEU A 51 -4.48 7.29 3.96
N GLY A 52 -5.61 6.76 4.44
CA GLY A 52 -6.83 6.63 3.63
C GLY A 52 -7.30 7.97 3.08
N ALA A 53 -7.38 9.00 3.95
CA ALA A 53 -7.73 10.36 3.53
C ALA A 53 -6.69 10.94 2.54
N TYR A 54 -5.40 10.71 2.79
CA TYR A 54 -4.33 11.15 1.91
C TYR A 54 -4.43 10.52 0.53
N ARG A 55 -4.63 9.20 0.44
CA ARG A 55 -4.74 8.46 -0.81
C ARG A 55 -5.90 8.95 -1.67
N LEU A 56 -7.06 9.19 -1.06
CA LEU A 56 -8.22 9.76 -1.77
C LEU A 56 -7.92 11.14 -2.37
N ALA A 57 -7.32 12.03 -1.58
CA ALA A 57 -6.90 13.34 -2.06
C ALA A 57 -5.81 13.24 -3.15
N ALA A 58 -4.87 12.32 -2.99
CA ALA A 58 -3.73 12.12 -3.89
C ALA A 58 -4.17 11.59 -5.26
N GLN A 59 -5.12 10.66 -5.31
CA GLN A 59 -5.71 10.16 -6.56
C GLN A 59 -6.43 11.28 -7.32
N LEU A 60 -7.28 12.04 -6.63
CA LEU A 60 -7.95 13.20 -7.24
C LEU A 60 -6.93 14.26 -7.71
N ALA A 61 -5.87 14.49 -6.93
CA ALA A 61 -4.82 15.42 -7.30
C ALA A 61 -3.97 14.93 -8.46
N HIS A 62 -3.80 13.62 -8.61
CA HIS A 62 -3.18 13.02 -9.78
C HIS A 62 -4.03 13.27 -11.02
N GLU A 63 -5.34 13.01 -10.98
CA GLU A 63 -6.26 13.33 -12.09
C GLU A 63 -6.21 14.82 -12.48
N ARG A 64 -6.16 15.70 -11.47
CA ARG A 64 -6.06 17.17 -11.66
C ARG A 64 -4.65 17.67 -11.96
N GLN A 65 -3.65 16.79 -12.00
CA GLN A 65 -2.23 17.10 -12.25
C GLN A 65 -1.67 18.18 -11.30
N ILE A 66 -2.08 18.17 -10.03
CA ILE A 66 -1.79 19.22 -9.04
C ILE A 66 -0.28 19.44 -8.87
N TRP A 67 0.50 18.36 -8.78
CA TRP A 67 1.95 18.46 -8.61
C TRP A 67 2.66 19.08 -9.81
N LEU A 68 2.17 18.82 -11.03
CA LEU A 68 2.72 19.44 -12.25
C LEU A 68 2.42 20.95 -12.34
N LYS A 69 1.31 21.40 -11.73
CA LYS A 69 0.92 22.81 -11.67
C LYS A 69 1.74 23.64 -10.67
N ARG A 70 2.47 22.98 -9.75
CA ARG A 70 3.39 23.61 -8.79
C ARG A 70 2.75 24.69 -7.90
N PHE A 71 1.49 24.49 -7.51
CA PHE A 71 0.78 25.42 -6.61
C PHE A 71 1.27 25.40 -5.16
N ALA A 72 1.87 24.28 -4.73
CA ALA A 72 2.51 24.15 -3.43
C ALA A 72 3.83 23.40 -3.58
N THR A 73 4.81 23.74 -2.73
CA THR A 73 6.09 23.05 -2.68
C THR A 73 5.95 21.80 -1.81
N PRO A 74 6.28 20.60 -2.32
CA PRO A 74 6.29 19.40 -1.49
C PRO A 74 7.39 19.48 -0.42
N PRO A 75 7.27 18.74 0.70
CA PRO A 75 8.32 18.73 1.71
C PRO A 75 9.64 18.24 1.10
N ALA A 76 10.74 18.94 1.36
CA ALA A 76 12.01 18.81 0.63
C ALA A 76 12.63 17.40 0.64
N ALA A 77 12.31 16.58 1.66
CA ALA A 77 12.81 15.22 1.77
C ALA A 77 12.19 14.27 0.72
N TYR A 78 10.99 14.57 0.22
CA TYR A 78 10.30 13.72 -0.75
C TYR A 78 10.79 14.02 -2.16
N ARG A 79 11.47 13.04 -2.76
CA ARG A 79 11.91 13.08 -4.15
C ARG A 79 10.72 12.94 -5.11
N GLU A 80 10.84 13.41 -6.36
CA GLU A 80 9.82 13.14 -7.38
C GLU A 80 9.78 11.63 -7.70
N ALA A 81 8.60 11.02 -7.67
CA ALA A 81 8.39 9.66 -8.11
C ALA A 81 8.51 9.56 -9.64
N PRO A 82 9.18 8.54 -10.19
CA PRO A 82 9.41 8.43 -11.64
C PRO A 82 8.11 8.21 -12.43
N CYS A 83 7.12 7.54 -11.85
CA CYS A 83 5.85 7.21 -12.53
C CYS A 83 4.98 8.43 -12.85
N CYS A 84 4.83 9.37 -11.91
CA CYS A 84 3.87 10.47 -12.02
C CYS A 84 4.40 11.85 -11.60
N ARG A 85 5.67 11.92 -11.18
CA ARG A 85 6.34 13.15 -10.70
C ARG A 85 5.74 13.78 -9.43
N ALA A 86 4.81 13.08 -8.79
CA ALA A 86 4.36 13.43 -7.45
C ALA A 86 5.47 13.15 -6.42
N PRO A 87 5.39 13.71 -5.20
CA PRO A 87 6.31 13.35 -4.11
C PRO A 87 6.25 11.84 -3.81
N LEU A 88 7.41 11.20 -3.75
CA LEU A 88 7.53 9.75 -3.61
C LEU A 88 7.06 9.28 -2.22
N LEU A 89 5.89 8.67 -2.17
CA LEU A 89 5.36 7.95 -1.02
C LEU A 89 5.13 6.48 -1.44
N PRO A 90 6.10 5.58 -1.20
CA PRO A 90 6.04 4.19 -1.62
C PRO A 90 5.16 3.37 -0.68
N LEU A 91 4.45 2.39 -1.26
CA LEU A 91 3.70 1.35 -0.57
C LEU A 91 4.38 -0.01 -0.79
N PHE A 92 4.66 -0.67 0.32
CA PHE A 92 5.08 -2.06 0.39
C PHE A 92 3.84 -2.96 0.48
N THR A 93 3.76 -3.99 -0.37
CA THR A 93 2.66 -4.96 -0.39
C THR A 93 3.21 -6.38 -0.40
N ARG A 94 2.34 -7.37 -0.22
CA ARG A 94 2.72 -8.79 -0.40
C ARG A 94 3.30 -9.13 -1.78
N ASP A 95 2.87 -8.40 -2.81
CA ASP A 95 3.27 -8.62 -4.21
C ASP A 95 4.58 -7.90 -4.59
N VAL A 96 5.35 -7.42 -3.62
CA VAL A 96 6.56 -6.59 -3.85
C VAL A 96 7.60 -7.21 -4.80
N LEU A 97 7.66 -8.54 -4.91
CA LEU A 97 8.55 -9.22 -5.86
C LEU A 97 8.14 -9.00 -7.32
N ASP A 98 6.84 -8.91 -7.60
CA ASP A 98 6.30 -8.72 -8.94
C ASP A 98 6.06 -7.23 -9.23
N SER A 99 5.59 -6.48 -8.24
CA SER A 99 5.15 -5.09 -8.43
C SER A 99 6.20 -4.05 -8.06
N GLY A 100 7.23 -4.41 -7.28
CA GLY A 100 8.04 -3.43 -6.56
C GLY A 100 7.19 -2.61 -5.57
N LEU A 101 7.69 -1.44 -5.18
CA LEU A 101 6.95 -0.50 -4.33
C LEU A 101 5.97 0.34 -5.16
N ILE A 102 4.73 0.46 -4.67
CA ILE A 102 3.62 1.10 -5.38
C ILE A 102 3.46 2.57 -4.99
N CYS A 103 3.17 3.43 -5.95
CA CYS A 103 2.93 4.86 -5.72
C CYS A 103 1.57 5.11 -5.05
N GLN A 104 1.54 5.85 -3.94
CA GLN A 104 0.28 6.29 -3.31
C GLN A 104 -0.53 7.33 -4.11
N HIS A 105 -0.01 7.84 -5.22
CA HIS A 105 -0.67 8.86 -6.04
C HIS A 105 -1.37 8.28 -7.28
N CYS A 106 -0.67 7.43 -8.03
CA CYS A 106 -1.16 6.86 -9.29
C CYS A 106 -1.31 5.34 -9.28
N SER A 107 -0.90 4.67 -8.20
CA SER A 107 -0.94 3.20 -8.06
C SER A 107 -0.06 2.40 -9.03
N ASP A 108 0.76 3.07 -9.85
CA ASP A 108 1.84 2.41 -10.59
C ASP A 108 3.06 2.13 -9.72
N THR A 109 3.94 1.24 -10.16
CA THR A 109 5.26 1.01 -9.57
C THR A 109 6.09 2.29 -9.57
N CYS A 110 6.52 2.72 -8.38
CA CYS A 110 7.42 3.87 -8.21
C CYS A 110 8.86 3.48 -7.91
N VAL A 111 9.09 2.25 -7.43
CA VAL A 111 10.42 1.66 -7.24
C VAL A 111 10.33 0.19 -7.64
N PRO A 112 10.88 -0.23 -8.79
CA PRO A 112 10.98 -1.64 -9.15
C PRO A 112 11.72 -2.45 -8.07
N PHE A 113 11.44 -3.74 -7.97
CA PHE A 113 12.09 -4.59 -6.96
C PHE A 113 13.63 -4.55 -7.07
N GLU A 114 14.15 -4.55 -8.30
CA GLU A 114 15.59 -4.50 -8.59
C GLU A 114 16.25 -3.18 -8.15
N GLU A 115 15.46 -2.12 -7.97
CA GLU A 115 15.90 -0.79 -7.53
C GLU A 115 15.70 -0.56 -6.02
N ILE A 116 15.08 -1.49 -5.30
CA ILE A 116 15.07 -1.48 -3.83
C ILE A 116 16.52 -1.56 -3.33
N PRO A 117 16.89 -0.86 -2.23
CA PRO A 117 18.23 -0.95 -1.65
C PRO A 117 18.68 -2.40 -1.45
N ALA A 118 19.90 -2.73 -1.90
CA ALA A 118 20.40 -4.12 -1.97
C ALA A 118 20.39 -4.80 -0.59
N GLU A 119 20.65 -4.03 0.46
CA GLU A 119 20.61 -4.44 1.87
C GLU A 119 19.22 -4.81 2.40
N LEU A 120 18.16 -4.44 1.68
CA LEU A 120 16.76 -4.80 1.97
C LEU A 120 16.23 -5.86 1.02
N GLN A 121 16.76 -5.97 -0.21
CA GLN A 121 16.24 -6.89 -1.22
C GLN A 121 16.20 -8.35 -0.74
N GLU A 122 17.25 -8.82 -0.07
CA GLU A 122 17.31 -10.22 0.41
C GLU A 122 16.26 -10.49 1.50
N GLU A 123 16.11 -9.58 2.47
CA GLU A 123 15.13 -9.70 3.55
C GLU A 123 13.70 -9.65 3.02
N VAL A 124 13.42 -8.71 2.11
CA VAL A 124 12.13 -8.60 1.43
C VAL A 124 11.84 -9.85 0.61
N ARG A 125 12.83 -10.38 -0.10
CA ARG A 125 12.65 -11.59 -0.91
C ARG A 125 12.36 -12.81 -0.06
N SER A 126 13.09 -13.01 1.04
CA SER A 126 12.83 -14.11 1.97
C SER A 126 11.40 -14.02 2.50
N TRP A 127 11.03 -12.85 3.01
CA TRP A 127 9.69 -12.61 3.56
C TRP A 127 8.58 -12.90 2.53
N ALA A 128 8.71 -12.37 1.31
CA ALA A 128 7.70 -12.57 0.26
C ALA A 128 7.61 -14.03 -0.20
N GLN A 129 8.75 -14.76 -0.22
CA GLN A 129 8.78 -16.19 -0.56
C GLN A 129 8.16 -17.07 0.54
N GLU A 130 8.21 -16.65 1.80
CA GLU A 130 7.50 -17.29 2.91
C GLU A 130 6.00 -16.95 2.87
N TYR A 131 5.65 -15.70 2.56
CA TYR A 131 4.27 -15.22 2.50
C TYR A 131 3.46 -15.86 1.36
N SER A 132 4.02 -15.87 0.15
CA SER A 132 3.32 -16.28 -1.07
C SER A 132 2.62 -17.65 -1.00
N PRO A 133 3.28 -18.75 -0.54
CA PRO A 133 2.63 -20.06 -0.46
C PRO A 133 1.50 -20.12 0.57
N LEU A 134 1.54 -19.31 1.63
CA LEU A 134 0.46 -19.24 2.64
C LEU A 134 -0.76 -18.53 2.05
N HIS A 135 -0.56 -17.37 1.41
CA HIS A 135 -1.61 -16.66 0.70
C HIS A 135 -2.27 -17.51 -0.39
N ALA A 136 -1.48 -18.32 -1.10
CA ALA A 136 -1.98 -19.18 -2.16
C ALA A 136 -3.02 -20.21 -1.68
N ILE A 137 -3.07 -20.54 -0.38
CA ILE A 137 -4.04 -21.49 0.18
C ILE A 137 -5.47 -20.99 0.01
N ALA A 138 -5.73 -19.69 0.19
CA ALA A 138 -7.04 -19.08 -0.06
C ALA A 138 -7.50 -19.24 -1.52
N HIS A 139 -6.55 -19.37 -2.46
CA HIS A 139 -6.79 -19.49 -3.89
C HIS A 139 -6.70 -20.92 -4.43
N TRP A 140 -6.61 -21.93 -3.57
CA TRP A 140 -6.60 -23.33 -4.00
C TRP A 140 -7.85 -23.70 -4.79
N ASP A 141 -7.68 -24.50 -5.84
CA ASP A 141 -8.77 -25.07 -6.62
C ASP A 141 -9.48 -26.22 -5.88
N ASP A 142 -10.59 -26.69 -6.43
CA ASP A 142 -11.40 -27.76 -5.83
C ASP A 142 -10.62 -29.07 -5.66
N ALA A 143 -9.67 -29.38 -6.56
CA ALA A 143 -8.88 -30.60 -6.48
C ALA A 143 -7.85 -30.51 -5.35
N GLN A 144 -7.20 -29.36 -5.19
CA GLN A 144 -6.28 -29.08 -4.09
C GLN A 144 -7.01 -29.11 -2.74
N ARG A 145 -8.20 -28.52 -2.67
CA ARG A 145 -9.06 -28.52 -1.46
C ARG A 145 -9.47 -29.94 -1.07
N GLN A 146 -9.94 -30.75 -2.03
CA GLN A 146 -10.32 -32.15 -1.79
C GLN A 146 -9.12 -33.04 -1.43
N GLY A 147 -7.92 -32.71 -1.92
CA GLY A 147 -6.68 -33.38 -1.58
C GLY A 147 -6.17 -33.05 -0.17
N ALA A 148 -6.63 -31.95 0.43
CA ALA A 148 -6.35 -31.63 1.82
C ALA A 148 -7.27 -32.41 2.76
N ALA A 149 -6.70 -33.00 3.81
CA ALA A 149 -7.49 -33.74 4.80
C ALA A 149 -8.48 -32.83 5.54
N ASP A 150 -8.10 -31.56 5.74
CA ASP A 150 -8.88 -30.52 6.40
C ASP A 150 -8.44 -29.17 5.83
N TYR A 151 -9.22 -28.62 4.90
CA TYR A 151 -8.90 -27.37 4.22
C TYR A 151 -9.13 -26.17 5.15
N ASP A 152 -10.24 -26.18 5.89
CA ASP A 152 -10.62 -25.08 6.79
C ASP A 152 -9.53 -24.85 7.84
N ARG A 153 -9.05 -25.94 8.48
CA ARG A 153 -7.93 -25.84 9.42
C ARG A 153 -6.65 -25.31 8.78
N LYS A 154 -6.34 -25.69 7.54
CA LYS A 154 -5.15 -25.16 6.85
C LYS A 154 -5.30 -23.68 6.52
N LEU A 155 -6.50 -23.24 6.18
CA LEU A 155 -6.79 -21.83 5.91
C LEU A 155 -6.59 -21.01 7.18
N ASP A 156 -7.12 -21.47 8.32
CA ASP A 156 -6.95 -20.85 9.63
C ASP A 156 -5.45 -20.81 10.05
N GLU A 157 -4.75 -21.95 9.96
CA GLU A 157 -3.30 -22.03 10.25
C GLU A 157 -2.49 -21.05 9.36
N SER A 158 -2.91 -20.84 8.11
CA SER A 158 -2.25 -19.91 7.19
C SER A 158 -2.53 -18.45 7.51
N ALA A 159 -3.74 -18.14 8.01
CA ALA A 159 -4.09 -16.80 8.46
C ALA A 159 -3.21 -16.40 9.66
N ASP A 160 -3.09 -17.29 10.67
CA ASP A 160 -2.23 -17.09 11.84
C ASP A 160 -0.75 -16.86 11.44
N ASP A 161 -0.23 -17.66 10.50
CA ASP A 161 1.15 -17.51 10.02
C ASP A 161 1.35 -16.19 9.23
N VAL A 162 0.36 -15.79 8.43
CA VAL A 162 0.38 -14.52 7.67
C VAL A 162 0.30 -13.30 8.60
N GLU A 163 -0.50 -13.35 9.67
CA GLU A 163 -0.50 -12.33 10.72
C GLU A 163 0.91 -12.12 11.29
N GLY A 164 1.59 -13.22 11.62
CA GLY A 164 2.97 -13.20 12.09
C GLY A 164 3.94 -12.58 11.08
N LEU A 165 3.82 -12.93 9.80
CA LEU A 165 4.64 -12.36 8.73
C LEU A 165 4.36 -10.87 8.53
N LEU A 166 3.10 -10.42 8.56
CA LEU A 166 2.76 -9.00 8.47
C LEU A 166 3.31 -8.21 9.67
N ALA A 167 3.27 -8.79 10.87
CA ALA A 167 3.89 -8.20 12.05
C ALA A 167 5.42 -8.07 11.89
N VAL A 168 6.09 -9.09 11.33
CA VAL A 168 7.52 -9.04 11.01
C VAL A 168 7.82 -7.93 10.00
N ALA A 169 7.04 -7.85 8.92
CA ALA A 169 7.19 -6.78 7.93
C ALA A 169 7.08 -5.40 8.59
N GLY A 170 6.01 -5.16 9.34
CA GLY A 170 5.74 -3.88 10.00
C GLY A 170 6.75 -3.48 11.09
N LYS A 171 7.28 -4.44 11.86
CA LYS A 171 8.24 -4.14 12.95
C LYS A 171 9.71 -4.12 12.51
N ARG A 172 10.08 -4.91 11.50
CA ARG A 172 11.50 -5.19 11.19
C ARG A 172 11.91 -4.75 9.80
N ILE A 173 11.11 -5.04 8.79
CA ILE A 173 11.49 -4.82 7.39
C ILE A 173 11.16 -3.37 6.97
N VAL A 174 9.87 -3.01 7.06
CA VAL A 174 9.34 -1.72 6.59
C VAL A 174 10.04 -0.53 7.26
N PRO A 175 10.31 -0.51 8.58
CA PRO A 175 11.01 0.61 9.21
C PRO A 175 12.41 0.90 8.64
N ARG A 176 13.12 -0.11 8.12
CA ARG A 176 14.47 0.08 7.53
C ARG A 176 14.43 0.89 6.23
N PHE A 177 13.30 0.88 5.51
CA PHE A 177 13.12 1.73 4.33
C PHE A 177 13.18 3.24 4.65
N LEU A 178 13.00 3.64 5.91
CA LEU A 178 13.10 5.04 6.34
C LEU A 178 14.50 5.63 6.22
N GLU A 179 15.53 4.79 6.04
CA GLU A 179 16.88 5.25 5.72
C GLU A 179 16.97 5.81 4.29
N HIS A 180 16.03 5.44 3.40
CA HIS A 180 16.03 5.81 1.98
C HIS A 180 14.85 6.70 1.59
N TYR A 181 13.72 6.56 2.27
CA TYR A 181 12.49 7.28 1.98
C TYR A 181 12.02 8.07 3.22
N PRO A 182 11.48 9.29 3.05
CA PRO A 182 11.01 10.08 4.20
C PRO A 182 9.88 9.41 4.97
N ALA A 183 9.05 8.62 4.28
CA ALA A 183 7.99 7.81 4.84
C ALA A 183 7.77 6.61 3.92
N VAL A 184 7.20 5.54 4.47
CA VAL A 184 6.79 4.36 3.71
C VAL A 184 5.44 3.89 4.23
N VAL A 185 4.59 3.41 3.34
CA VAL A 185 3.30 2.79 3.69
C VAL A 185 3.46 1.28 3.52
N TRP A 186 2.74 0.49 4.30
CA TRP A 186 2.72 -0.97 4.11
C TRP A 186 1.31 -1.52 4.26
N GLU A 187 0.99 -2.52 3.44
CA GLU A 187 -0.27 -3.25 3.48
C GLU A 187 -0.31 -4.11 4.75
N ASP A 188 -1.22 -3.77 5.66
CA ASP A 188 -1.37 -4.41 6.97
C ASP A 188 -2.66 -5.23 7.06
N GLN A 189 -2.98 -5.96 5.98
CA GLN A 189 -4.12 -6.86 5.90
C GLN A 189 -3.95 -7.87 4.77
N ASP A 190 -4.68 -8.98 4.85
CA ASP A 190 -4.86 -9.93 3.75
C ASP A 190 -6.34 -10.28 3.62
N GLU A 191 -7.00 -9.66 2.65
CA GLU A 191 -8.44 -9.85 2.43
C GLU A 191 -8.80 -11.29 2.03
N CYS A 192 -7.88 -12.05 1.44
CA CYS A 192 -8.14 -13.42 0.99
C CYS A 192 -8.09 -14.42 2.16
N LEU A 193 -7.29 -14.12 3.19
CA LEU A 193 -7.19 -14.91 4.42
C LEU A 193 -8.00 -14.31 5.58
N GLU A 194 -8.77 -13.26 5.31
CA GLU A 194 -9.54 -12.50 6.32
C GLU A 194 -8.70 -11.89 7.45
N VAL A 195 -7.38 -11.76 7.26
CA VAL A 195 -6.46 -11.11 8.22
C VAL A 195 -6.66 -9.60 8.18
N ARG A 196 -7.00 -9.00 9.32
CA ARG A 196 -7.34 -7.58 9.43
C ARG A 196 -6.23 -6.78 10.10
N PRO A 197 -6.24 -5.44 9.95
CA PRO A 197 -5.31 -4.57 10.64
C PRO A 197 -5.26 -4.77 12.17
N GLU A 198 -6.41 -5.00 12.79
CA GLU A 198 -6.54 -5.20 14.24
C GLU A 198 -5.90 -6.49 14.77
N ASP A 199 -5.69 -7.49 13.91
CA ASP A 199 -5.12 -8.79 14.30
C ASP A 199 -3.59 -8.70 14.40
N ILE A 200 -2.97 -7.76 13.69
CA ILE A 200 -1.52 -7.61 13.64
C ILE A 200 -1.00 -6.89 14.89
N GLU A 201 -0.30 -7.59 15.78
CA GLU A 201 0.35 -6.98 16.93
C GLU A 201 1.73 -6.37 16.56
N LEU A 202 1.91 -5.05 16.75
CA LEU A 202 3.19 -4.32 16.54
C LEU A 202 3.99 -4.09 17.82
#